data_AF-A0A371PAL3-F1
#
_entry.id   AF-A0A371PAL3-F1
#
_cell.length_a   1.000
_cell.length_b   1.000
_cell.length_c   1.000
_cell.angle_alpha   90.00
_cell.angle_beta   90.00
_cell.angle_gamma   90.00
#
_symmetry.space_group_name_H-M   'P 1'
#
loop_
_entity.id
_entity.type
_entity.pdbx_description
1 polymer ?
#
loop_
_entity_poly.entity_id
_entity_poly.type
_entity_poly.pdbx_seq_one_letter_code
_entity_poly.pdbx_strand_id
1 'polypeptide(L)'
;MTTDLHLAGPTVTLFGDRDALGAAISDELGRRGCSTHSVTTPMGWLASVTHAIVRLDTRAGEQALSDLTSREMPATHVVAVCATSDDELAAARLDHLCRQCGDSHDVSMIWHAPFGLPTGSLDGAMVRASELASSIADHIGSQDAAPAFSSSTFAPSRPPSAH
;
A
#
# COMPACT_ATOMS: atom_id res chain seq x y z
N MET A 1 29.08 -15.84 -22.47
CA MET A 1 28.22 -14.64 -22.45
C MET A 1 26.86 -15.06 -21.95
N THR A 2 26.65 -15.01 -20.64
CA THR A 2 25.34 -15.20 -20.02
C THR A 2 24.62 -13.86 -20.04
N THR A 3 23.52 -13.78 -20.79
CA THR A 3 22.61 -12.64 -20.74
C THR A 3 21.95 -12.62 -19.36
N ASP A 4 22.36 -11.69 -18.51
CA ASP A 4 21.57 -11.23 -17.37
C ASP A 4 20.26 -10.66 -17.91
N LEU A 5 19.24 -11.50 -18.08
CA LEU A 5 17.86 -11.03 -18.07
C LEU A 5 17.61 -10.54 -16.65
N HIS A 6 17.82 -9.25 -16.41
CA HIS A 6 17.14 -8.57 -15.31
C HIS A 6 15.63 -8.78 -15.54
N LEU A 7 15.07 -9.76 -14.83
CA LEU A 7 13.63 -9.93 -14.68
C LEU A 7 13.10 -8.61 -14.13
N ALA A 8 12.52 -7.79 -15.00
CA ALA A 8 11.77 -6.61 -14.57
C ALA A 8 10.67 -7.10 -13.61
N GLY A 9 10.62 -6.51 -12.42
CA GLY A 9 9.56 -6.78 -11.45
C GLY A 9 8.20 -6.37 -11.98
N PRO A 10 7.11 -6.73 -11.29
CA PRO A 10 5.76 -6.40 -11.73
C PRO A 10 5.57 -4.88 -11.88
N THR A 11 4.59 -4.50 -12.71
CA THR A 11 4.06 -3.14 -12.68
C THR A 11 3.05 -3.03 -11.56
N VAL A 12 3.31 -2.14 -10.61
CA VAL A 12 2.46 -1.87 -9.45
C VAL A 12 1.70 -0.56 -9.68
N THR A 13 0.38 -0.61 -9.53
CA THR A 13 -0.43 0.61 -9.58
C THR A 13 -0.62 1.18 -8.18
N LEU A 14 -0.16 2.41 -7.95
CA LEU A 14 -0.30 3.11 -6.68
C LEU A 14 -1.49 4.07 -6.76
N PHE A 15 -2.60 3.72 -6.13
CA PHE A 15 -3.75 4.60 -5.95
C PHE A 15 -3.55 5.44 -4.69
N GLY A 16 -3.25 6.72 -4.84
CA GLY A 16 -3.04 7.65 -3.73
C GLY A 16 -2.31 8.94 -4.11
N ASP A 17 -1.93 9.71 -3.10
CA ASP A 17 -1.30 11.02 -3.28
C ASP A 17 0.21 10.93 -3.52
N ARG A 18 0.79 11.96 -4.14
CA ARG A 18 2.25 12.13 -4.35
C ARG A 18 2.91 12.87 -3.19
N ASP A 19 2.61 12.45 -1.97
CA ASP A 19 3.27 12.95 -0.76
C ASP A 19 4.58 12.18 -0.47
N ALA A 20 5.16 12.39 0.71
CA ALA A 20 6.38 11.73 1.13
C ALA A 20 6.28 10.19 1.15
N LEU A 21 5.13 9.64 1.56
CA LEU A 21 4.91 8.20 1.55
C LEU A 21 4.76 7.68 0.12
N GLY A 22 3.99 8.36 -0.73
CA GLY A 22 3.85 7.98 -2.14
C GLY A 22 5.18 7.99 -2.89
N ALA A 23 6.04 8.96 -2.58
CA ALA A 23 7.41 9.01 -3.10
C ALA A 23 8.28 7.86 -2.57
N ALA A 24 8.26 7.60 -1.25
CA ALA A 24 9.03 6.52 -0.63
C ALA A 24 8.63 5.13 -1.16
N ILE A 25 7.32 4.88 -1.34
CA ILE A 25 6.81 3.64 -1.95
C ILE A 25 7.36 3.48 -3.37
N SER A 26 7.28 4.53 -4.18
CA SER A 26 7.72 4.48 -5.58
C SER A 26 9.23 4.23 -5.69
N ASP A 27 10.03 4.86 -4.83
CA ASP A 27 11.49 4.69 -4.77
C ASP A 27 11.86 3.27 -4.34
N GLU A 28 11.24 2.75 -3.28
CA GLU A 28 11.50 1.40 -2.78
C GLU A 28 11.10 0.31 -3.78
N LEU A 29 9.95 0.46 -4.45
CA LEU A 29 9.54 -0.44 -5.54
C LEU A 29 10.54 -0.39 -6.71
N GLY A 30 11.00 0.81 -7.08
CA GLY A 30 12.01 1.00 -8.12
C GLY A 30 13.33 0.31 -7.76
N ARG A 31 13.76 0.41 -6.50
CA ARG A 31 14.95 -0.26 -5.96
C ARG A 31 14.84 -1.79 -6.03
N ARG A 32 13.62 -2.33 -5.95
CA ARG A 32 13.30 -3.75 -6.12
C ARG A 32 13.05 -4.16 -7.58
N GLY A 33 13.24 -3.26 -8.54
CA GLY A 33 13.08 -3.52 -9.97
C GLY A 33 11.63 -3.50 -10.46
N CYS A 34 10.67 -3.05 -9.65
CA CYS A 34 9.28 -2.88 -10.04
C CYS A 34 9.07 -1.54 -10.76
N SER A 35 8.10 -1.48 -11.67
CA SER A 35 7.64 -0.22 -12.26
C SER A 35 6.41 0.28 -11.52
N THR A 36 6.35 1.57 -11.21
CA THR A 36 5.21 2.17 -10.50
C THR A 36 4.38 3.05 -11.44
N HIS A 37 3.06 2.81 -11.48
CA HIS A 37 2.10 3.68 -12.15
C HIS A 37 1.21 4.36 -11.09
N SER A 38 1.37 5.68 -10.92
CA SER A 38 0.63 6.43 -9.89
C SER A 38 -0.71 6.96 -10.41
N VAL A 39 -1.79 6.68 -9.68
CA VAL A 39 -3.14 7.19 -9.91
C VAL A 39 -3.51 8.08 -8.74
N THR A 40 -3.46 9.39 -8.95
CA THR A 40 -3.68 10.41 -7.91
C THR A 40 -5.05 11.06 -7.99
N THR A 41 -5.75 10.87 -9.11
CA THR A 41 -7.11 11.37 -9.32
C THR A 41 -8.09 10.26 -8.96
N PRO A 42 -9.22 10.54 -8.28
CA PRO A 42 -10.21 9.53 -7.89
C PRO A 42 -11.04 9.06 -9.09
N MET A 43 -10.40 8.33 -10.01
CA MET A 43 -11.01 7.80 -11.23
C MET A 43 -11.57 6.38 -11.08
N GLY A 44 -11.38 5.75 -9.92
CA GLY A 44 -11.78 4.35 -9.67
C GLY A 44 -10.72 3.34 -10.10
N TRP A 45 -11.11 2.08 -10.13
CA TRP A 45 -10.21 0.96 -10.42
C TRP A 45 -9.92 0.85 -11.92
N LEU A 46 -8.69 0.48 -12.28
CA LEU A 46 -8.29 0.28 -13.67
C LEU A 46 -8.30 -1.22 -13.99
N ALA A 47 -8.96 -1.62 -15.08
CA ALA A 47 -9.20 -3.02 -15.38
C ALA A 47 -7.95 -3.87 -15.66
N SER A 48 -6.82 -3.23 -16.02
CA SER A 48 -5.56 -3.91 -16.31
C SER A 48 -4.67 -4.14 -15.07
N VAL A 49 -5.13 -3.76 -13.89
CA VAL A 49 -4.32 -3.81 -12.66
C VAL A 49 -4.28 -5.23 -12.12
N THR A 50 -3.07 -5.72 -11.88
CA THR A 50 -2.81 -7.04 -11.28
C THR A 50 -2.12 -6.96 -9.92
N HIS A 51 -1.38 -5.86 -9.69
CA HIS A 51 -0.73 -5.52 -8.42
C HIS A 51 -1.07 -4.08 -8.09
N ALA A 52 -1.61 -3.85 -6.90
CA ALA A 52 -2.02 -2.52 -6.46
C ALA A 52 -1.55 -2.22 -5.04
N ILE A 53 -1.18 -0.96 -4.83
CA ILE A 53 -1.13 -0.36 -3.52
C ILE A 53 -2.26 0.66 -3.46
N VAL A 54 -3.15 0.51 -2.49
CA VAL A 54 -4.33 1.34 -2.33
C VAL A 54 -4.23 2.10 -1.02
N ARG A 55 -4.01 3.41 -1.09
CA ARG A 55 -3.92 4.29 0.07
C ARG A 55 -5.30 4.78 0.50
N LEU A 56 -5.91 4.10 1.47
CA LEU A 56 -7.25 4.41 1.96
C LEU A 56 -7.30 5.67 2.83
N ASP A 57 -6.14 6.25 3.16
CA ASP A 57 -6.02 7.58 3.74
C ASP A 57 -6.12 8.70 2.68
N THR A 58 -6.37 8.35 1.41
CA THR A 58 -6.47 9.30 0.29
C THR A 58 -7.75 9.06 -0.52
N ARG A 59 -8.27 10.12 -1.16
CA ARG A 59 -9.48 10.03 -1.99
C ARG A 59 -9.32 9.08 -3.17
N ALA A 60 -8.13 9.04 -3.77
CA ALA A 60 -7.87 8.17 -4.92
C ALA A 60 -7.92 6.68 -4.52
N GLY A 61 -7.32 6.32 -3.38
CA GLY A 61 -7.36 4.95 -2.88
C GLY A 61 -8.75 4.53 -2.40
N GLU A 62 -9.46 5.40 -1.66
CA GLU A 62 -10.85 5.14 -1.27
C GLU A 62 -11.75 4.84 -2.48
N GLN A 63 -11.66 5.67 -3.53
CA GLN A 63 -12.46 5.49 -4.74
C GLN A 63 -12.08 4.22 -5.50
N ALA A 64 -10.80 3.84 -5.51
CA ALA A 64 -10.31 2.62 -6.14
C ALA A 64 -10.82 1.36 -5.42
N LEU A 65 -10.75 1.30 -4.08
CA LEU A 65 -11.26 0.17 -3.30
C LEU A 65 -12.79 0.05 -3.41
N SER A 66 -13.49 1.18 -3.37
CA SER A 66 -14.95 1.19 -3.56
C SER A 66 -15.34 0.63 -4.92
N ASP A 67 -14.57 0.93 -5.97
CA ASP A 67 -14.85 0.41 -7.31
C ASP A 67 -14.54 -1.08 -7.40
N LEU A 68 -13.40 -1.51 -6.85
CA LEU A 68 -12.96 -2.91 -6.82
C LEU A 68 -13.95 -3.81 -6.08
N THR A 69 -14.51 -3.37 -4.96
CA THR A 69 -15.51 -4.14 -4.19
C THR A 69 -16.88 -4.20 -4.85
N SER A 70 -17.17 -3.30 -5.80
CA SER A 70 -18.49 -3.19 -6.44
C SER A 70 -18.60 -3.90 -7.79
N ARG A 71 -17.48 -4.41 -8.33
CA ARG A 71 -17.42 -4.98 -9.69
C ARG A 71 -16.75 -6.35 -9.66
N GLU A 72 -17.23 -7.25 -10.50
CA GLU A 72 -16.51 -8.49 -10.78
C GLU A 72 -15.26 -8.18 -11.60
N MET A 73 -14.10 -8.42 -11.02
CA MET A 73 -12.80 -8.18 -11.64
C MET A 73 -11.92 -9.43 -11.50
N PRO A 74 -10.91 -9.62 -12.38
CA PRO A 74 -9.91 -10.66 -12.18
C PRO A 74 -9.24 -10.54 -10.81
N ALA A 75 -8.87 -11.69 -10.23
CA ALA A 75 -8.12 -11.74 -8.98
C ALA A 75 -6.87 -10.85 -9.09
N THR A 76 -6.68 -10.01 -8.08
CA THR A 76 -5.63 -8.98 -8.03
C THR A 76 -4.96 -9.08 -6.67
N HIS A 77 -3.64 -8.86 -6.62
CA HIS A 77 -2.92 -8.67 -5.37
C HIS A 77 -2.98 -7.19 -4.95
N VAL A 78 -3.51 -6.92 -3.75
CA VAL A 78 -3.82 -5.58 -3.24
C VAL A 78 -3.20 -5.39 -1.87
N VAL A 79 -2.35 -4.37 -1.74
CA VAL A 79 -1.88 -3.89 -0.44
C VAL A 79 -2.68 -2.63 -0.06
N ALA A 80 -3.58 -2.77 0.92
CA ALA A 80 -4.40 -1.68 1.43
C ALA A 80 -3.67 -0.96 2.59
N VAL A 81 -3.30 0.30 2.38
CA VAL A 81 -2.52 1.11 3.33
C VAL A 81 -3.47 2.08 4.01
N CYS A 82 -3.58 1.99 5.34
CA CYS A 82 -4.61 2.68 6.12
C CYS A 82 -3.98 3.46 7.27
N ALA A 83 -4.30 4.74 7.39
CA ALA A 83 -3.97 5.50 8.58
C ALA A 83 -4.86 5.06 9.75
N THR A 84 -4.30 4.87 10.94
CA THR A 84 -5.09 4.64 12.16
C THR A 84 -5.92 5.88 12.49
N SER A 85 -7.16 5.68 12.91
CA SER A 85 -8.10 6.73 13.31
C SER A 85 -8.62 6.45 14.73
N ASP A 86 -8.94 7.51 15.47
CA ASP A 86 -9.64 7.41 16.76
C ASP A 86 -11.13 7.03 16.57
N ASP A 87 -11.64 7.13 15.33
CA ASP A 87 -12.98 6.67 14.96
C ASP A 87 -12.99 5.15 14.73
N GLU A 88 -13.35 4.41 15.78
CA GLU A 88 -13.47 2.94 15.75
C GLU A 88 -14.49 2.45 14.70
N LEU A 89 -15.55 3.21 14.43
CA LEU A 89 -16.55 2.82 13.44
C LEU A 89 -15.99 2.96 12.02
N ALA A 90 -15.25 4.03 11.75
CA ALA A 90 -14.55 4.19 10.47
C ALA A 90 -13.50 3.09 10.27
N ALA A 91 -12.72 2.76 11.31
CA ALA A 91 -11.73 1.70 11.25
C ALA A 91 -12.37 0.32 10.99
N ALA A 92 -13.45 -0.01 11.72
CA ALA A 92 -14.19 -1.26 11.53
C ALA A 92 -14.82 -1.34 10.13
N ARG A 93 -15.29 -0.22 9.58
CA ARG A 93 -15.83 -0.17 8.21
C ARG A 93 -14.75 -0.44 7.17
N LEU A 94 -13.55 0.11 7.33
CA LEU A 94 -12.43 -0.15 6.42
C LEU A 94 -11.98 -1.62 6.49
N ASP A 95 -11.84 -2.17 7.71
CA ASP A 95 -11.51 -3.58 7.90
C ASP A 95 -12.55 -4.50 7.23
N HIS A 96 -13.84 -4.20 7.40
CA HIS A 96 -14.91 -4.95 6.76
C HIS A 96 -14.85 -4.88 5.22
N LEU A 97 -14.63 -3.69 4.66
CA LEU A 97 -14.51 -3.52 3.20
C LEU A 97 -13.30 -4.27 2.62
N CYS A 98 -12.15 -4.22 3.29
CA CYS A 98 -10.96 -4.95 2.86
C CYS A 98 -11.17 -6.47 2.96
N ARG A 99 -11.86 -6.96 4.00
CA ARG A 99 -12.23 -8.38 4.11
C ARG A 99 -13.14 -8.83 2.97
N GLN A 100 -14.17 -8.06 2.65
CA GLN A 100 -15.06 -8.35 1.52
C GLN A 100 -14.28 -8.38 0.20
N CYS A 101 -13.30 -7.49 0.03
CA CYS A 101 -12.42 -7.52 -1.13
C CYS A 101 -11.57 -8.82 -1.17
N GLY A 102 -11.13 -9.31 -0.01
CA GLY A 102 -10.39 -10.57 0.15
C GLY A 102 -11.12 -11.84 -0.30
N ASP A 103 -12.45 -11.79 -0.50
CA ASP A 103 -13.22 -12.93 -1.01
C ASP A 103 -12.92 -13.21 -2.50
N SER A 104 -12.45 -12.20 -3.25
CA SER A 104 -12.16 -12.29 -4.70
C SER A 104 -10.74 -11.87 -5.07
N HIS A 105 -10.02 -11.22 -4.15
CA HIS A 105 -8.69 -10.67 -4.35
C HIS A 105 -7.76 -11.15 -3.23
N ASP A 106 -6.46 -11.09 -3.46
CA ASP A 106 -5.47 -11.29 -2.40
C ASP A 106 -5.17 -9.94 -1.75
N VAL A 107 -5.65 -9.72 -0.53
CA VAL A 107 -5.65 -8.43 0.15
C VAL A 107 -4.80 -8.48 1.42
N SER A 108 -3.77 -7.65 1.45
CA SER A 108 -2.97 -7.40 2.64
C SER A 108 -3.21 -5.98 3.14
N MET A 109 -3.79 -5.86 4.34
CA MET A 109 -4.07 -4.59 4.98
C MET A 109 -2.94 -4.21 5.95
N ILE A 110 -2.43 -2.99 5.82
CA ILE A 110 -1.39 -2.43 6.67
C ILE A 110 -1.92 -1.14 7.31
N TRP A 111 -2.09 -1.18 8.63
CA TRP A 111 -2.40 0.00 9.44
C TRP A 111 -1.12 0.73 9.81
N HIS A 112 -1.10 2.06 9.71
CA HIS A 112 0.04 2.89 10.12
C HIS A 112 -0.42 4.11 10.91
N ALA A 113 0.44 4.61 11.79
CA ALA A 113 0.19 5.88 12.47
C ALA A 113 0.14 7.04 11.44
N PRO A 114 -0.71 8.06 11.64
CA PRO A 114 -0.76 9.22 10.76
C PRO A 114 0.60 9.92 10.64
N PHE A 115 0.96 10.28 9.41
CA PHE A 115 2.12 11.12 9.15
C PHE A 115 1.78 12.57 9.53
N GLY A 116 1.97 12.95 10.80
CA GLY A 116 1.61 14.32 11.18
C GLY A 116 1.67 14.75 12.64
N LEU A 117 2.13 13.91 13.60
CA LEU A 117 2.38 14.44 14.94
C LEU A 117 3.64 15.33 14.92
N PRO A 118 3.55 16.62 15.33
CA PRO A 118 4.62 17.62 15.17
C PRO A 118 5.78 17.47 16.16
N THR A 119 5.97 16.29 16.76
CA THR A 119 6.97 16.07 17.81
C THR A 119 8.31 15.53 17.30
N GLY A 120 8.46 15.30 15.99
CA GLY A 120 9.69 14.76 15.39
C GLY A 120 10.21 15.62 14.24
N SER A 121 11.55 15.68 14.12
CA SER A 121 12.26 16.23 12.95
C SER A 121 11.66 15.70 11.64
N LEU A 122 11.67 16.53 10.58
CA LEU A 122 11.33 16.11 9.21
C LEU A 122 12.06 14.82 8.79
N ASP A 123 13.29 14.64 9.29
CA ASP A 123 14.07 13.41 9.07
C ASP A 123 13.37 12.17 9.63
N GLY A 124 12.75 12.28 10.81
CA GLY A 124 12.02 11.18 11.43
C GLY A 124 10.70 10.84 10.72
N ALA A 125 10.10 11.79 10.01
CA ALA A 125 8.95 11.51 9.14
C ALA A 125 9.38 10.77 7.87
N MET A 126 10.50 11.19 7.25
CA MET A 126 11.05 10.53 6.07
C MET A 126 11.53 9.10 6.36
N VAL A 127 12.19 8.88 7.50
CA VAL A 127 12.60 7.52 7.93
C VAL A 127 11.38 6.62 8.10
N ARG A 128 10.34 7.09 8.79
CA ARG A 128 9.08 6.32 8.95
C ARG A 128 8.41 6.01 7.62
N ALA A 129 8.38 6.96 6.69
CA ALA A 129 7.82 6.74 5.36
C ALA A 129 8.61 5.69 4.58
N SER A 130 9.94 5.69 4.71
CA SER A 130 10.83 4.71 4.06
C SER A 130 10.67 3.30 4.66
N GLU A 131 10.59 3.18 5.99
CA GLU A 131 10.35 1.89 6.65
C GLU A 131 8.97 1.32 6.30
N LEU A 132 7.93 2.17 6.29
CA LEU A 132 6.60 1.75 5.87
C LEU A 132 6.60 1.34 4.39
N ALA A 133 7.27 2.09 3.51
CA ALA A 133 7.42 1.74 2.11
C ALA A 133 8.10 0.37 1.91
N SER A 134 9.13 0.06 2.69
CA SER A 134 9.77 -1.27 2.69
C SER A 134 8.77 -2.37 3.08
N SER A 135 8.01 -2.16 4.15
CA SER A 135 7.00 -3.13 4.59
C SER A 135 5.89 -3.34 3.55
N ILE A 136 5.42 -2.26 2.91
CA ILE A 136 4.45 -2.33 1.80
C ILE A 136 5.03 -3.15 0.64
N ALA A 137 6.28 -2.88 0.25
CA ALA A 137 6.94 -3.58 -0.84
C ALA A 137 7.22 -5.07 -0.52
N ASP A 138 7.39 -5.44 0.76
CA ASP A 138 7.50 -6.85 1.18
C ASP A 138 6.20 -7.61 0.93
N HIS A 139 5.04 -6.98 1.17
CA HIS A 139 3.75 -7.59 0.89
C HIS A 139 3.53 -7.75 -0.62
N ILE A 140 3.90 -6.76 -1.45
CA ILE A 140 3.84 -6.88 -2.91
C ILE A 140 4.67 -8.06 -3.45
N GLY A 141 5.82 -8.34 -2.82
CA GLY A 141 6.68 -9.46 -3.19
C GLY A 141 6.23 -10.84 -2.68
N SER A 142 5.30 -10.87 -1.72
CA SER A 142 4.83 -12.09 -1.05
C SER A 142 3.49 -12.51 -1.64
N GLN A 143 3.48 -13.04 -2.86
CA GLN A 143 2.28 -13.63 -3.46
C GLN A 143 2.10 -15.07 -2.96
N ASP A 144 1.08 -15.30 -2.14
CA ASP A 144 0.53 -16.64 -1.94
C ASP A 144 -0.59 -16.89 -2.97
N ALA A 145 -0.62 -18.09 -3.55
CA ALA A 145 -1.38 -18.38 -4.78
C ALA A 145 -2.92 -18.46 -4.63
N ALA A 146 -3.52 -17.82 -3.62
CA ALA A 146 -4.96 -17.86 -3.37
C ALA A 146 -5.51 -16.51 -2.88
N PRO A 147 -6.76 -16.15 -3.23
CA PRO A 147 -7.48 -15.06 -2.57
C PRO A 147 -7.46 -15.27 -1.05
N ALA A 148 -7.07 -14.22 -0.34
CA ALA A 148 -6.87 -14.24 1.09
C ALA A 148 -7.00 -12.82 1.62
N PHE A 149 -7.27 -12.73 2.92
CA PHE A 149 -7.22 -11.47 3.66
C PHE A 149 -6.23 -11.60 4.81
N SER A 150 -5.30 -10.66 4.90
CA SER A 150 -4.44 -10.47 6.05
C SER A 150 -4.50 -9.01 6.53
N SER A 151 -4.30 -8.80 7.83
CA SER A 151 -4.31 -7.47 8.44
C SER A 151 -3.19 -7.38 9.45
N SER A 152 -2.41 -6.31 9.37
CA SER A 152 -1.26 -6.05 10.24
C SER A 152 -1.17 -4.58 10.59
N THR A 153 -0.54 -4.28 11.73
CA THR A 153 -0.23 -2.90 12.14
C THR A 153 1.27 -2.70 12.04
N PHE A 154 1.68 -1.71 11.25
CA PHE A 154 3.06 -1.29 11.13
C PHE A 154 3.52 -0.57 12.39
N ALA A 155 4.58 -1.09 13.01
CA ALA A 155 5.29 -0.46 14.11
C ALA A 155 6.68 -0.03 13.62
N PRO A 156 7.01 1.29 13.58
CA PRO A 156 8.31 1.74 13.13
C PRO A 156 9.41 1.24 14.05
N SER A 157 10.59 1.01 13.49
CA SER A 157 11.76 0.62 14.28
C SER A 157 12.08 1.75 15.25
N ARG A 158 12.28 1.45 16.53
CA ARG A 158 12.68 2.46 17.52
C ARG A 158 13.97 3.14 17.01
N PRO A 159 14.01 4.48 16.88
CA PRO A 159 15.25 5.14 16.48
C PRO A 159 16.33 4.82 17.52
N PRO A 160 17.61 4.65 17.11
CA PRO A 160 18.69 4.42 18.05
C PRO A 160 18.69 5.57 19.05
N SER A 161 18.59 5.26 20.34
CA SER A 161 18.71 6.24 21.42
C SER A 161 20.02 6.99 21.22
N ALA A 162 19.94 8.29 20.94
CA ALA A 162 21.12 9.15 20.96
C ALA A 162 21.64 9.19 22.40
N HIS A 163 22.82 8.60 22.63
CA HIS A 163 23.62 8.75 23.84
C HIS A 163 24.67 9.85 23.64
#